data_AF-A0A925QIQ9-F1
#
_entry.id   AF-A0A925QIQ9-F1
#
_cell.length_a   1.000
_cell.length_b   1.000
_cell.length_c   1.000
_cell.angle_alpha   90.00
_cell.angle_beta   90.00
_cell.angle_gamma   90.00
#
_symmetry.space_group_name_H-M   'P 1'
#
loop_
_entity.id
_entity.type
_entity.pdbx_description
1 polymer ?
#
loop_
_entity_poly.entity_id
_entity_poly.type
_entity_poly.pdbx_seq_one_letter_code
_entity_poly.pdbx_strand_id
1 'polypeptide(L)'
;MKQFFYLTILFAFLSTAAIAQGEPVAANIKASVTDNNLMLTWNEVNTTEQGSWEVQASADGKQFSTIGLVWGADPKATNGYAFKQKTNKLQSNYKYFRVLYVADANTAVASNTIGLSK
;
A
#
# COMPACT_ATOMS: atom_id res chain seq x y z
N MET A 1 11.92 7.19 59.01
CA MET A 1 10.73 7.76 58.34
C MET A 1 10.98 7.68 56.84
N LYS A 2 10.21 6.88 56.09
CA LYS A 2 10.40 6.68 54.64
C LYS A 2 9.44 7.63 53.90
N GLN A 3 9.99 8.60 53.18
CA GLN A 3 9.24 9.59 52.41
C GLN A 3 8.99 9.02 51.01
N PHE A 4 7.72 8.86 50.64
CA PHE A 4 7.32 8.45 49.29
C PHE A 4 7.07 9.70 48.44
N PHE A 5 7.82 9.85 47.35
CA PHE A 5 7.57 10.86 46.32
C PHE A 5 6.62 10.27 45.28
N TYR A 6 5.45 10.89 45.09
CA TYR A 6 4.56 10.59 43.98
C TYR A 6 4.89 11.49 42.80
N LEU A 7 5.36 10.89 41.71
CA LEU A 7 5.60 11.58 40.44
C LEU A 7 4.35 11.40 39.56
N THR A 8 3.59 12.49 39.35
CA THR A 8 2.44 12.50 38.45
C THR A 8 2.92 12.90 37.06
N ILE A 9 2.87 11.97 36.10
CA ILE A 9 3.27 12.24 34.71
C ILE A 9 2.04 12.75 33.94
N LEU A 10 2.11 14.00 33.49
CA LEU A 10 1.16 14.58 32.53
C LEU A 10 1.48 14.01 31.13
N PHE A 11 0.58 13.25 30.52
CA PHE A 11 0.67 12.90 29.10
C PHE A 11 0.09 14.06 28.28
N ALA A 12 0.95 14.86 27.66
CA ALA A 12 0.56 15.78 26.61
C ALA A 12 0.18 14.99 25.36
N PHE A 13 -1.01 15.26 24.80
CA PHE A 13 -1.43 14.72 23.52
C PHE A 13 -0.49 15.23 22.43
N LEU A 14 0.35 14.35 21.88
CA LEU A 14 1.13 14.62 20.68
C LEU A 14 0.15 14.74 19.51
N SER A 15 -0.03 15.95 18.99
CA SER A 15 -0.65 16.15 17.68
C SER A 15 0.31 15.61 16.62
N THR A 16 -0.05 14.49 15.99
CA THR A 16 0.67 14.03 14.80
C THR A 16 0.34 14.98 13.66
N ALA A 17 1.38 15.58 13.05
CA ALA A 17 1.22 16.35 11.84
C ALA A 17 0.63 15.44 10.75
N ALA A 18 -0.49 15.85 10.15
CA ALA A 18 -1.00 15.22 8.96
C ALA A 18 0.01 15.47 7.83
N ILE A 19 0.72 14.43 7.42
CA ILE A 19 1.55 14.50 6.21
C ILE A 19 0.58 14.65 5.04
N ALA A 20 0.69 15.73 4.28
CA ALA A 20 -0.04 15.91 3.04
C ALA A 20 0.20 14.68 2.15
N GLN A 21 -0.88 14.04 1.68
CA GLN A 21 -0.76 13.00 0.66
C GLN A 21 -0.18 13.66 -0.58
N GLY A 22 1.04 13.25 -0.98
CA GLY A 22 1.63 13.67 -2.24
C GLY A 22 0.71 13.33 -3.41
N GLU A 23 0.92 13.98 -4.55
CA GLU A 23 0.14 13.73 -5.76
C GLU A 23 0.06 12.23 -6.08
N PRO A 24 -1.13 11.72 -6.48
CA PRO A 24 -1.30 10.30 -6.74
C PRO A 24 -0.42 9.83 -7.89
N VAL A 25 0.47 8.87 -7.58
CA VAL A 25 1.40 8.27 -8.55
C VAL A 25 0.77 7.11 -9.34
N ALA A 26 -0.28 6.50 -8.80
CA ALA A 26 -1.04 5.43 -9.44
C ALA A 26 -2.51 5.82 -9.63
N ALA A 27 -3.06 5.49 -10.80
CA ALA A 27 -4.45 5.67 -11.15
C ALA A 27 -5.09 4.36 -11.62
N ASN A 28 -6.43 4.36 -11.66
CA ASN A 28 -7.24 3.26 -12.19
C ASN A 28 -6.95 1.89 -11.55
N ILE A 29 -6.53 1.89 -10.28
CA ILE A 29 -6.24 0.66 -9.57
C ILE A 29 -7.52 -0.18 -9.41
N LYS A 30 -7.44 -1.46 -9.79
CA LYS A 30 -8.50 -2.45 -9.65
C LYS A 30 -7.93 -3.72 -9.04
N ALA A 31 -8.71 -4.36 -8.18
CA ALA A 31 -8.43 -5.68 -7.64
C ALA A 31 -9.61 -6.60 -7.92
N SER A 32 -9.35 -7.81 -8.40
CA SER A 32 -10.37 -8.83 -8.65
C SER A 32 -9.82 -10.21 -8.33
N VAL A 33 -10.72 -11.17 -8.10
CA VAL A 33 -10.35 -12.59 -7.98
C VAL A 33 -10.98 -13.33 -9.15
N THR A 34 -10.15 -13.92 -10.01
CA THR A 34 -10.58 -14.74 -11.15
C THR A 34 -9.76 -16.02 -11.17
N ASP A 35 -10.41 -17.17 -11.34
CA ASP A 35 -9.75 -18.49 -11.40
C ASP A 35 -8.78 -18.75 -10.24
N ASN A 36 -9.18 -18.45 -9.00
CA ASN A 36 -8.35 -18.58 -7.79
C ASN A 36 -7.05 -17.74 -7.82
N ASN A 37 -7.01 -16.69 -8.63
CA ASN A 37 -5.93 -15.72 -8.65
C ASN A 37 -6.46 -14.34 -8.28
N LEU A 38 -5.81 -13.70 -7.31
CA LEU A 38 -5.89 -12.27 -7.15
C LEU A 38 -5.20 -11.62 -8.36
N MET A 39 -5.90 -10.70 -9.01
CA MET A 39 -5.37 -9.85 -10.06
C MET A 39 -5.51 -8.39 -9.63
N LEU A 40 -4.38 -7.68 -9.59
CA LEU A 40 -4.33 -6.23 -9.43
C LEU A 40 -3.81 -5.59 -10.71
N THR A 41 -4.46 -4.51 -11.16
CA THR A 41 -4.04 -3.73 -12.32
C THR A 41 -4.10 -2.25 -12.02
N TRP A 42 -3.15 -1.46 -12.49
CA TRP A 42 -3.12 0.00 -12.32
C TRP A 42 -2.36 0.67 -13.46
N ASN A 43 -2.45 2.00 -13.54
CA ASN A 43 -1.62 2.83 -14.41
C ASN A 43 -0.72 3.73 -13.57
N GLU A 44 0.52 3.92 -13.98
CA GLU A 44 1.36 5.01 -13.47
C GLU A 44 0.89 6.34 -14.08
N VAL A 45 0.72 7.36 -13.24
CA VAL A 45 0.23 8.69 -13.66
C VAL A 45 1.33 9.49 -14.36
N ASN A 46 2.52 9.52 -13.76
CA ASN A 46 3.69 10.21 -14.31
C ASN A 46 4.74 9.16 -14.61
N THR A 47 4.93 8.80 -15.88
CA THR A 47 5.90 7.77 -16.28
C THR A 47 7.30 8.16 -15.86
N THR A 48 7.79 7.49 -14.83
CA THR A 48 9.15 7.63 -14.35
C THR A 48 9.76 6.24 -14.39
N GLU A 49 10.52 5.92 -15.45
CA GLU A 49 11.07 4.57 -15.71
C GLU A 49 12.05 4.05 -14.63
N GLN A 50 12.17 4.72 -13.49
CA GLN A 50 13.22 4.52 -12.50
C GLN A 50 12.76 3.82 -11.21
N GLY A 51 11.45 3.70 -10.97
CA GLY A 51 10.94 3.11 -9.73
C GLY A 51 10.38 1.70 -9.86
N SER A 52 9.95 1.18 -8.71
CA SER A 52 9.30 -0.13 -8.59
C SER A 52 7.99 -0.01 -7.81
N TRP A 53 7.19 -1.07 -7.86
CA TRP A 53 5.92 -1.12 -7.15
C TRP A 53 5.93 -2.25 -6.13
N GLU A 54 5.60 -1.92 -4.89
CA GLU A 54 5.14 -2.91 -3.94
C GLU A 54 3.63 -3.07 -4.04
N VAL A 55 3.16 -4.31 -4.16
CA VAL A 55 1.75 -4.63 -4.02
C VAL A 55 1.50 -4.95 -2.56
N GLN A 56 0.58 -4.23 -1.94
CA GLN A 56 0.32 -4.32 -0.51
C GLN A 56 -1.13 -4.72 -0.24
N ALA A 57 -1.33 -5.56 0.78
CA ALA A 57 -2.64 -6.04 1.21
C ALA A 57 -2.87 -5.77 2.70
N SER A 58 -4.13 -5.62 3.07
CA SER A 58 -4.57 -5.33 4.43
C SER A 58 -5.89 -6.01 4.76
N ALA A 59 -6.04 -6.43 6.01
CA ALA A 59 -7.30 -6.95 6.54
C ALA A 59 -8.26 -5.84 7.03
N ASP A 60 -7.71 -4.70 7.45
CA ASP A 60 -8.43 -3.60 8.11
C ASP A 60 -8.40 -2.26 7.35
N GLY A 61 -7.63 -2.19 6.27
CA GLY A 61 -7.43 -0.98 5.47
C GLY A 61 -6.49 0.04 6.12
N LYS A 62 -5.83 -0.33 7.24
CA LYS A 62 -4.94 0.54 8.01
C LYS A 62 -3.51 0.00 8.01
N GLN A 63 -3.35 -1.27 8.37
CA GLN A 63 -2.05 -1.95 8.41
C GLN A 63 -1.86 -2.75 7.13
N PHE A 64 -0.82 -2.43 6.39
CA PHE A 64 -0.52 -3.04 5.09
C PHE A 64 0.74 -3.90 5.16
N SER A 65 0.71 -5.04 4.49
CA SER A 65 1.85 -5.93 4.29
C SER A 65 2.12 -6.11 2.81
N THR A 66 3.40 -6.14 2.43
CA THR A 66 3.81 -6.37 1.04
C THR A 66 3.58 -7.83 0.66
N ILE A 67 2.85 -8.03 -0.43
CA ILE A 67 2.50 -9.35 -0.99
C ILE A 67 3.16 -9.61 -2.35
N GLY A 68 3.85 -8.62 -2.91
CA GLY A 68 4.55 -8.77 -4.19
C GLY A 68 5.32 -7.51 -4.59
N LEU A 69 6.24 -7.68 -5.53
CA LEU A 69 7.01 -6.60 -6.15
C LEU A 69 6.80 -6.65 -7.67
N VAL A 70 6.70 -5.49 -8.32
CA VAL A 70 6.58 -5.35 -9.78
C VAL A 70 7.60 -4.33 -10.27
N TRP A 71 8.47 -4.76 -11.19
CA TRP A 71 9.69 -4.05 -11.62
C TRP A 71 9.62 -3.50 -13.05
N GLY A 72 8.43 -3.37 -13.61
CA GLY A 72 8.27 -2.87 -14.97
C GLY A 72 6.81 -2.91 -15.41
N ALA A 73 6.50 -2.08 -16.40
CA ALA A 73 5.18 -2.04 -17.00
C ALA A 73 4.89 -3.33 -17.79
N ASP A 74 3.61 -3.66 -17.92
CA ASP A 74 3.13 -4.66 -18.87
C ASP A 74 3.45 -4.17 -20.30
N PRO A 75 4.22 -4.93 -21.10
CA PRO A 75 4.59 -4.53 -22.45
C PRO A 75 3.39 -4.35 -23.39
N LYS A 76 2.20 -4.83 -23.00
CA LYS A 76 0.95 -4.72 -23.77
C LYS A 76 0.07 -3.55 -23.35
N ALA A 77 0.42 -2.82 -22.28
CA ALA A 77 -0.39 -1.74 -21.74
C ALA A 77 0.42 -0.44 -21.65
N THR A 78 -0.16 0.68 -22.08
CA THR A 78 0.46 2.00 -21.93
C THR A 78 0.53 2.36 -20.44
N ASN A 79 1.75 2.39 -19.89
CA ASN A 79 2.04 2.70 -18.48
C ASN A 79 1.25 1.81 -17.51
N GLY A 80 0.85 0.62 -17.98
CA GLY A 80 0.01 -0.29 -17.24
C GLY A 80 0.87 -1.28 -16.48
N TYR A 81 0.45 -1.63 -15.28
CA TYR A 81 1.12 -2.60 -14.45
C TYR A 81 0.09 -3.62 -13.96
N ALA A 82 0.56 -4.85 -13.76
CA ALA A 82 -0.29 -5.94 -13.30
C ALA A 82 0.45 -6.84 -12.31
N PHE A 83 -0.31 -7.37 -11.37
CA PHE A 83 0.17 -8.36 -10.41
C PHE A 83 -0.83 -9.51 -10.31
N LYS A 84 -0.33 -10.73 -10.38
CA LYS A 84 -1.11 -11.96 -10.28
C LYS A 84 -0.55 -12.87 -9.20
N GLN A 85 -1.41 -13.28 -8.26
CA GLN A 85 -1.02 -14.20 -7.17
C GLN A 85 -2.12 -15.22 -6.91
N LYS A 86 -1.75 -16.49 -6.71
CA LYS A 86 -2.72 -17.52 -6.29
C LYS A 86 -3.26 -17.17 -4.91
N THR A 87 -4.58 -17.23 -4.73
CA THR A 87 -5.24 -16.88 -3.46
C THR A 87 -4.82 -17.78 -2.30
N ASN A 88 -4.44 -19.03 -2.57
CA ASN A 88 -3.93 -19.96 -1.56
C ASN A 88 -2.53 -19.61 -1.01
N LYS A 89 -1.85 -18.60 -1.59
CA LYS A 89 -0.58 -18.05 -1.08
C LYS A 89 -0.76 -16.74 -0.34
N LEU A 90 -2.00 -16.24 -0.25
CA LEU A 90 -2.34 -15.01 0.47
C LEU A 90 -2.94 -15.36 1.83
N GLN A 91 -2.85 -14.44 2.79
CA GLN A 91 -3.62 -14.55 4.01
C GLN A 91 -5.11 -14.41 3.69
N SER A 92 -5.95 -15.26 4.27
CA SER A 92 -7.38 -15.37 3.94
C SER A 92 -8.21 -14.15 4.36
N ASN A 93 -7.68 -13.31 5.26
CA ASN A 93 -8.34 -12.14 5.81
C ASN A 93 -8.06 -10.84 5.03
N TYR A 94 -7.21 -10.85 4.00
CA TYR A 94 -6.95 -9.67 3.20
C TYR A 94 -8.19 -9.26 2.37
N LYS A 95 -8.58 -7.99 2.51
CA LYS A 95 -9.78 -7.40 1.89
C LYS A 95 -9.48 -6.10 1.15
N TYR A 96 -8.42 -5.42 1.56
CA TYR A 96 -8.03 -4.12 1.03
C TYR A 96 -6.65 -4.23 0.39
N PHE A 97 -6.46 -3.50 -0.70
CA PHE A 97 -5.24 -3.51 -1.48
C PHE A 97 -4.85 -2.10 -1.88
N ARG A 98 -3.55 -1.88 -2.03
CA ARG A 98 -2.99 -0.67 -2.62
C ARG A 98 -1.66 -1.02 -3.28
N VAL A 99 -1.12 -0.09 -4.05
CA VAL A 99 0.26 -0.17 -4.52
C VAL A 99 1.08 0.96 -3.91
N LEU A 100 2.33 0.67 -3.57
CA LEU A 100 3.31 1.65 -3.12
C LEU A 100 4.33 1.82 -4.23
N TYR A 101 4.42 3.01 -4.81
CA TYR A 101 5.53 3.34 -5.68
C TYR A 101 6.77 3.59 -4.82
N VAL A 102 7.90 2.99 -5.17
CA VAL A 102 9.18 3.18 -4.52
C VAL A 102 10.15 3.71 -5.58
N ALA A 103 10.41 5.02 -5.53
CA ALA A 103 11.32 5.70 -6.46
C ALA A 103 12.78 5.51 -6.04
N ASP A 104 13.04 5.64 -4.74
CA ASP A 104 14.35 5.47 -4.13
C ASP A 104 14.19 5.08 -2.64
N ALA A 105 15.31 4.94 -1.92
CA ALA A 105 15.33 4.50 -0.52
C ALA A 105 14.56 5.43 0.46
N ASN A 106 14.29 6.68 0.08
CA ASN A 106 13.65 7.68 0.91
C ASN A 106 12.29 8.14 0.35
N THR A 107 11.99 7.82 -0.91
CA THR A 107 10.82 8.30 -1.62
C THR A 107 9.88 7.14 -1.95
N ALA A 108 8.76 7.07 -1.21
CA ALA A 108 7.68 6.14 -1.50
C ALA A 108 6.31 6.80 -1.39
N VAL A 109 5.42 6.50 -2.35
CA VAL A 109 4.07 7.11 -2.43
C VAL A 109 3.03 6.02 -2.61
N ALA A 110 2.06 5.96 -1.70
CA ALA A 110 0.99 4.97 -1.74
C ALA A 110 -0.16 5.45 -2.63
N SER A 111 -0.76 4.51 -3.37
CA SER A 111 -2.02 4.73 -4.05
C SER A 111 -3.18 4.83 -3.05
N ASN A 112 -4.35 5.22 -3.57
CA ASN A 112 -5.60 5.00 -2.88
C ASN A 112 -5.79 3.51 -2.54
N THR A 113 -6.39 3.24 -1.38
CA THR A 113 -6.79 1.91 -0.96
C THR A 113 -8.06 1.50 -1.69
N ILE A 114 -8.09 0.26 -2.21
CA ILE A 114 -9.26 -0.33 -2.86
C ILE A 114 -9.65 -1.66 -2.21
N GLY A 115 -10.92 -2.03 -2.35
CA GLY A 115 -11.41 -3.38 -2.07
C GLY A 115 -11.43 -4.24 -3.33
N LEU A 116 -11.83 -5.51 -3.18
CA LEU A 116 -12.15 -6.37 -4.31
C LEU A 116 -13.33 -5.77 -5.10
N SER A 117 -13.16 -5.69 -6.42
CA SER A 117 -14.24 -5.38 -7.35
C SER A 117 -15.19 -6.58 -7.41
N LYS A 118 -16.49 -6.31 -7.41
CA LYS A 118 -17.53 -7.32 -7.63
C LYS A 118 -17.58 -7.73 -9.10
#